data_AF-A0A938BR44-F1
#
_entry.id   AF-A0A938BR44-F1
#
_cell.length_a   1.000
_cell.length_b   1.000
_cell.length_c   1.000
_cell.angle_alpha   90.00
_cell.angle_beta   90.00
_cell.angle_gamma   90.00
#
_symmetry.space_group_name_H-M   'P 1'
#
loop_
_entity.id
_entity.type
_entity.pdbx_description
1 polymer ?
#
loop_
_entity_poly.entity_id
_entity_poly.type
_entity_poly.pdbx_seq_one_letter_code
_entity_poly.pdbx_strand_id
1 'polypeptide(L)'
;MPVRACLAGLLAFLASAARGEAPLDSLVVVQGEDAWVLEIPFAGEWRHAGDANPARIVVDLLHARSRLPRAPGVFAQAFERGPVAELRASQLDQDPAHPMVRLTLLLRGPLPYHAGRHAAGSRIAIARPRDARWGAPWRETVGRGAGETPQPSPMPPRLATAEEGRSSAAAPAGAPASGATERGSRSGEASLSVPPIADPADRLLLRGEPSEGDRAALELPAREDPALLEALLADTAFFSATPATGVSAETAAARALGEGQGALLEGDTTAALQALVRCEQFYPQTDGAAQARVLRRLMLRHAGRLVEADLGPAPPAAGPWPLLRAELFEALAATALARDDLTIAGEVLTAWRAADPAGGAWPAAALRLAEACADRSLAGEASRWAAAALQARPDLRARPKALLIMGAALAESGDAEAAAAWLAAAASAGEPSVRWRALALQADLLYGRNRFAEAQALYEQLGGEGVARVERDWARYRLGHCLMARGDPRGAAAAFAEVAGEAASVWAPSARVRLLDLTEVRDGAAR
;
A
#
# COMPACT_ATOMS: atom_id res chain seq x y z
N MET A 1 21.30 21.80 -42.82
CA MET A 1 20.80 20.42 -43.07
C MET A 1 19.69 20.01 -42.08
N PRO A 2 18.42 20.47 -42.24
CA PRO A 2 17.29 19.92 -41.44
C PRO A 2 16.28 19.09 -42.26
N VAL A 3 16.38 19.07 -43.60
CA VAL A 3 15.35 18.46 -44.47
C VAL A 3 15.32 16.92 -44.41
N ARG A 4 16.47 16.27 -44.13
CA ARG A 4 16.54 14.80 -44.04
C ARG A 4 15.89 14.23 -42.77
N ALA A 5 15.86 14.96 -41.66
CA ALA A 5 15.20 14.52 -40.42
C ALA A 5 13.66 14.61 -40.53
N CYS A 6 13.16 15.63 -41.24
CA CYS A 6 11.73 15.84 -41.44
C CYS A 6 11.13 14.79 -42.41
N LEU A 7 11.87 14.40 -43.45
CA LEU A 7 11.44 13.35 -44.38
C LEU A 7 11.43 11.95 -43.73
N ALA A 8 12.37 11.66 -42.84
CA ALA A 8 12.43 10.40 -42.11
C ALA A 8 11.25 10.24 -41.13
N GLY A 9 10.86 11.33 -40.45
CA GLY A 9 9.67 11.36 -39.59
C GLY A 9 8.36 11.19 -40.36
N LEU A 10 8.24 11.84 -41.53
CA LEU A 10 7.05 11.72 -42.39
C LEU A 10 6.92 10.33 -43.02
N LEU A 11 8.03 9.73 -43.46
CA LEU A 11 8.04 8.37 -44.02
C LEU A 11 7.79 7.30 -42.96
N ALA A 12 8.29 7.47 -41.73
CA ALA A 12 7.95 6.59 -40.61
C ALA A 12 6.47 6.71 -40.21
N PHE A 13 5.90 7.92 -40.22
CA PHE A 13 4.48 8.16 -39.99
C PHE A 13 3.60 7.52 -41.08
N LEU A 14 3.97 7.69 -42.36
CA LEU A 14 3.24 7.08 -43.48
C LEU A 14 3.39 5.55 -43.53
N ALA A 15 4.54 5.00 -43.13
CA ALA A 15 4.75 3.55 -43.03
C ALA A 15 4.02 2.93 -41.82
N SER A 16 3.90 3.65 -40.70
CA SER A 16 3.09 3.27 -39.53
C SER A 16 1.59 3.33 -39.87
N ALA A 17 1.17 4.39 -40.57
CA ALA A 17 -0.19 4.54 -41.08
C ALA A 17 -0.56 3.45 -42.10
N ALA A 18 0.40 3.00 -42.92
CA ALA A 18 0.19 1.91 -43.88
C ALA A 18 0.07 0.51 -43.24
N ARG A 19 0.52 0.32 -41.99
CA ARG A 19 0.35 -0.93 -41.22
C ARG A 19 -0.81 -0.89 -40.22
N GLY A 20 -1.55 0.23 -40.17
CA GLY A 20 -2.63 0.43 -39.21
C GLY A 20 -2.17 0.62 -37.75
N GLU A 21 -0.87 0.63 -37.48
CA GLU A 21 -0.34 0.84 -36.14
C GLU A 21 -0.26 2.34 -35.84
N ALA A 22 -1.18 2.87 -35.03
CA ALA A 22 -1.14 4.25 -34.58
C ALA A 22 -0.57 4.32 -33.15
N PRO A 23 0.56 5.03 -32.92
CA PRO A 23 1.12 5.16 -31.58
C PRO A 23 0.21 6.02 -30.69
N LEU A 24 0.06 5.61 -29.43
CA LEU A 24 -0.53 6.44 -28.39
C LEU A 24 0.60 7.17 -27.64
N ASP A 25 0.92 8.38 -28.09
CA ASP A 25 2.02 9.19 -27.55
C ASP A 25 1.60 10.11 -26.38
N SER A 26 0.32 10.49 -26.36
CA SER A 26 -0.23 11.37 -25.34
C SER A 26 -1.73 11.15 -25.15
N LEU A 27 -2.23 11.64 -24.02
CA LEU A 27 -3.64 11.74 -23.65
C LEU A 27 -3.88 13.16 -23.14
N VAL A 28 -5.03 13.75 -23.39
CA VAL A 28 -5.39 15.06 -22.84
C VAL A 28 -6.57 14.88 -21.90
N VAL A 29 -6.38 15.29 -20.67
CA VAL A 29 -7.41 15.27 -19.64
C VAL A 29 -7.86 16.70 -19.38
N VAL A 30 -9.17 16.94 -19.45
CA VAL A 30 -9.77 18.25 -19.20
C VAL A 30 -10.88 18.09 -18.17
N GLN A 31 -10.75 18.77 -17.03
CA GLN A 31 -11.87 18.98 -16.13
C GLN A 31 -12.47 20.36 -16.42
N GLY A 32 -13.66 20.38 -17.03
CA GLY A 32 -14.44 21.61 -17.23
C GLY A 32 -15.42 21.87 -16.08
N GLU A 33 -16.24 22.91 -16.24
CA GLU A 33 -17.30 23.24 -15.28
C GLU A 33 -18.39 22.16 -15.24
N ASP A 34 -18.73 21.60 -16.41
CA ASP A 34 -19.86 20.68 -16.61
C ASP A 34 -19.48 19.24 -16.93
N ALA A 35 -18.23 18.98 -17.34
CA ALA A 35 -17.80 17.66 -17.78
C ALA A 35 -16.30 17.42 -17.57
N TRP A 36 -15.97 16.18 -17.26
CA TRP A 36 -14.60 15.67 -17.22
C TRP A 36 -14.39 14.91 -18.52
N VAL A 37 -13.33 15.23 -19.24
CA VAL A 37 -13.12 14.79 -20.62
C VAL A 37 -11.74 14.18 -20.74
N LEU A 38 -11.66 12.97 -21.28
CA LEU A 38 -10.45 12.35 -21.79
C LEU A 38 -10.48 12.42 -23.32
N GLU A 39 -9.57 13.18 -23.90
CA GLU A 39 -9.29 13.17 -25.33
C GLU A 39 -8.13 12.21 -25.61
N ILE A 40 -8.38 11.27 -26.52
CA ILE A 40 -7.47 10.22 -26.91
C ILE A 40 -7.12 10.51 -28.37
N PRO A 41 -5.93 11.03 -28.67
CA PRO A 41 -5.50 11.38 -30.04
C PRO A 41 -5.17 10.11 -30.85
N PHE A 42 -6.16 9.22 -30.97
CA PHE A 42 -6.09 7.93 -31.62
C PHE A 42 -7.24 7.83 -32.63
N ALA A 43 -6.87 7.74 -33.91
CA ALA A 43 -7.82 7.68 -35.02
C ALA A 43 -8.25 6.25 -35.40
N GLY A 44 -7.53 5.23 -34.92
CA GLY A 44 -7.77 3.83 -35.24
C GLY A 44 -9.08 3.27 -34.68
N GLU A 45 -9.25 1.95 -34.78
CA GLU A 45 -10.43 1.26 -34.24
C GLU A 45 -10.36 1.20 -32.71
N TRP A 46 -11.48 1.48 -32.06
CA TRP A 46 -11.56 1.42 -30.60
C TRP A 46 -12.94 0.98 -30.15
N ARG A 47 -12.99 0.42 -28.95
CA ARG A 47 -14.22 0.05 -28.25
C ARG A 47 -14.16 0.51 -26.81
N HIS A 48 -15.30 0.68 -26.18
CA HIS A 48 -15.38 1.05 -24.78
C HIS A 48 -16.47 0.27 -24.04
N ALA A 49 -16.28 0.09 -22.74
CA ALA A 49 -17.25 -0.55 -21.85
C ALA A 49 -17.26 0.18 -20.50
N GLY A 50 -18.43 0.26 -19.87
CA GLY A 50 -18.58 0.72 -18.49
C GLY A 50 -18.91 -0.46 -17.58
N ASP A 51 -18.37 -0.47 -16.37
CA ASP A 51 -18.66 -1.43 -15.32
C ASP A 51 -19.03 -0.66 -14.05
N ALA A 52 -20.00 -1.15 -13.28
CA ALA A 52 -20.49 -0.50 -12.08
C ALA A 52 -19.81 -1.02 -10.80
N ASN A 53 -19.13 -2.18 -10.85
CA ASN A 53 -18.54 -2.80 -9.66
C ASN A 53 -17.21 -3.54 -9.96
N PRO A 54 -16.04 -2.87 -9.78
CA PRO A 54 -15.89 -1.47 -9.38
C PRO A 54 -16.33 -0.53 -10.49
N ALA A 55 -16.74 0.70 -10.13
CA ALA A 55 -17.12 1.69 -11.12
C ALA A 55 -15.91 2.06 -12.00
N ARG A 56 -15.93 1.69 -13.28
CA ARG A 56 -14.83 1.95 -14.21
C ARG A 56 -15.31 2.09 -15.65
N ILE A 57 -14.50 2.78 -16.46
CA ILE A 57 -14.64 2.80 -17.92
C ILE A 57 -13.36 2.20 -18.51
N VAL A 58 -13.53 1.24 -19.41
CA VAL A 58 -12.44 0.60 -20.15
C VAL A 58 -12.53 1.05 -21.60
N VAL A 59 -11.40 1.46 -22.17
CA VAL A 59 -11.27 1.85 -23.57
C VAL A 59 -10.15 1.04 -24.20
N ASP A 60 -10.48 0.23 -25.20
CA ASP A 60 -9.52 -0.56 -25.96
C ASP A 60 -9.24 0.12 -27.29
N LEU A 61 -7.98 0.46 -27.53
CA LEU A 61 -7.47 1.00 -28.80
C LEU A 61 -6.84 -0.16 -29.57
N LEU A 62 -7.53 -0.64 -30.60
CA LEU A 62 -7.11 -1.79 -31.40
C LEU A 62 -6.04 -1.37 -32.40
N HIS A 63 -5.04 -2.21 -32.62
CA HIS A 63 -3.86 -1.89 -33.43
C HIS A 63 -3.09 -0.66 -32.91
N ALA A 64 -3.12 -0.42 -31.60
CA ALA A 64 -2.40 0.66 -30.95
C ALA A 64 -1.15 0.13 -30.24
N ARG A 65 -0.08 0.93 -30.23
CA ARG A 65 1.08 0.70 -29.36
C ARG A 65 1.26 1.89 -28.42
N SER A 66 1.48 1.62 -27.14
CA SER A 66 1.65 2.68 -26.16
C SER A 66 3.06 3.25 -26.27
N ARG A 67 3.16 4.57 -26.28
CA ARG A 67 4.41 5.32 -26.09
C ARG A 67 4.32 6.27 -24.91
N LEU A 68 3.32 6.05 -24.06
CA LEU A 68 3.19 6.73 -22.77
C LEU A 68 4.39 6.38 -21.86
N PRO A 69 4.67 7.20 -20.84
CA PRO A 69 5.74 6.90 -19.89
C PRO A 69 5.61 5.48 -19.32
N ARG A 70 6.74 4.76 -19.27
CA ARG A 70 6.85 3.37 -18.80
C ARG A 70 6.28 2.29 -19.73
N ALA A 71 5.84 2.63 -20.95
CA ALA A 71 5.51 1.61 -21.95
C ALA A 71 6.71 0.68 -22.26
N PRO A 72 6.50 -0.63 -22.49
CA PRO A 72 5.20 -1.33 -22.57
C PRO A 72 4.53 -1.62 -21.21
N GLY A 73 5.20 -1.31 -20.09
CA GLY A 73 4.65 -1.45 -18.75
C GLY A 73 3.45 -0.53 -18.45
N VAL A 74 2.89 -0.68 -17.25
CA VAL A 74 1.68 0.04 -16.85
C VAL A 74 1.99 1.50 -16.54
N PHE A 75 1.34 2.40 -17.27
CA PHE A 75 1.22 3.79 -16.90
C PHE A 75 0.02 3.96 -15.95
N ALA A 76 0.19 4.73 -14.88
CA ALA A 76 -0.87 5.04 -13.91
C ALA A 76 -0.74 6.49 -13.44
N GLN A 77 -1.86 7.22 -13.46
CA GLN A 77 -1.97 8.59 -12.97
C GLN A 77 -3.17 8.69 -12.02
N ALA A 78 -2.92 9.03 -10.77
CA ALA A 78 -3.96 9.31 -9.80
C ALA A 78 -4.45 10.76 -9.92
N PHE A 79 -5.75 10.99 -9.75
CA PHE A 79 -6.35 12.32 -9.70
C PHE A 79 -6.94 12.57 -8.32
N GLU A 80 -6.50 13.64 -7.66
CA GLU A 80 -7.04 14.03 -6.36
C GLU A 80 -8.50 14.49 -6.43
N ARG A 81 -8.92 15.03 -7.59
CA ARG A 81 -10.22 15.67 -7.79
C ARG A 81 -10.88 15.18 -9.08
N GLY A 82 -12.20 15.32 -9.13
CA GLY A 82 -13.02 14.93 -10.28
C GLY A 82 -13.61 13.52 -10.13
N PRO A 83 -14.33 13.05 -11.15
CA PRO A 83 -15.05 11.78 -11.11
C PRO A 83 -14.15 10.54 -11.26
N VAL A 84 -12.96 10.73 -11.85
CA VAL A 84 -11.96 9.68 -12.05
C VAL A 84 -10.97 9.73 -10.88
N ALA A 85 -10.77 8.60 -10.21
CA ALA A 85 -9.76 8.45 -9.17
C ALA A 85 -8.37 8.15 -9.77
N GLU A 86 -8.33 7.36 -10.84
CA GLU A 86 -7.09 6.92 -11.47
C GLU A 86 -7.31 6.63 -12.96
N LEU A 87 -6.35 7.04 -13.80
CA LEU A 87 -6.24 6.63 -15.21
C LEU A 87 -5.05 5.69 -15.35
N ARG A 88 -5.30 4.48 -15.84
CA ARG A 88 -4.26 3.51 -16.20
C ARG A 88 -4.21 3.32 -17.71
N ALA A 89 -3.01 3.12 -18.24
CA ALA A 89 -2.81 2.65 -19.60
C ALA A 89 -1.88 1.43 -19.59
N SER A 90 -2.32 0.35 -20.23
CA SER A 90 -1.56 -0.89 -20.36
C SER A 90 -1.51 -1.30 -21.82
N GLN A 91 -0.31 -1.63 -22.32
CA GLN A 91 -0.18 -2.30 -23.60
C GLN A 91 -0.45 -3.79 -23.41
N LEU A 92 -1.39 -4.31 -24.20
CA LEU A 92 -1.76 -5.72 -24.25
C LEU A 92 -1.18 -6.28 -25.54
N ASP A 93 -0.03 -6.92 -25.43
CA ASP A 93 0.68 -7.56 -26.55
C ASP A 93 0.27 -9.05 -26.72
N GLN A 94 -0.97 -9.39 -26.34
CA GLN A 94 -1.50 -10.78 -26.39
C GLN A 94 -1.47 -11.37 -27.81
N ASP A 95 -1.54 -10.51 -28.84
CA ASP A 95 -1.36 -10.89 -30.23
C ASP A 95 -0.39 -9.87 -30.89
N PRO A 96 0.84 -10.28 -31.25
CA PRO A 96 1.80 -9.42 -31.93
C PRO A 96 1.29 -8.84 -33.26
N ALA A 97 0.32 -9.49 -33.91
CA ALA A 97 -0.33 -9.02 -35.12
C ALA A 97 -1.45 -8.00 -34.86
N HIS A 98 -1.97 -7.95 -33.64
CA HIS A 98 -3.07 -7.08 -33.23
C HIS A 98 -2.75 -6.38 -31.89
N PRO A 99 -1.69 -5.54 -31.83
CA PRO A 99 -1.32 -4.87 -30.60
C PRO A 99 -2.47 -4.00 -30.12
N MET A 100 -2.74 -3.98 -28.82
CA MET A 100 -3.85 -3.22 -28.25
C MET A 100 -3.37 -2.39 -27.06
N VAL A 101 -3.84 -1.15 -26.97
CA VAL A 101 -3.66 -0.33 -25.75
C VAL A 101 -4.99 -0.23 -25.03
N ARG A 102 -5.02 -0.67 -23.78
CA ARG A 102 -6.18 -0.52 -22.89
C ARG A 102 -5.99 0.65 -21.96
N LEU A 103 -6.94 1.58 -21.98
CA LEU A 103 -7.08 2.65 -20.99
C LEU A 103 -8.17 2.25 -20.00
N THR A 104 -7.87 2.34 -18.70
CA THR A 104 -8.83 2.08 -17.63
C THR A 104 -8.99 3.34 -16.78
N LEU A 105 -10.20 3.88 -16.74
CA LEU A 105 -10.59 4.97 -15.86
C LEU A 105 -11.29 4.39 -14.64
N LEU A 106 -10.63 4.39 -13.49
CA LEU A 106 -11.26 4.02 -12.22
C LEU A 106 -12.08 5.21 -11.72
N LEU A 107 -13.39 5.02 -11.57
CA LEU A 107 -14.31 6.06 -11.14
C LEU A 107 -14.50 6.04 -9.62
N ARG A 108 -14.77 7.21 -9.04
CA ARG A 108 -15.14 7.32 -7.62
C ARG A 108 -16.56 6.83 -7.32
N GLY A 109 -17.35 6.57 -8.36
CA GLY A 109 -18.70 6.04 -8.29
C GLY A 109 -19.25 5.81 -9.69
N PRO A 110 -20.38 5.07 -9.83
CA PRO A 110 -21.01 4.83 -11.12
C PRO A 110 -21.54 6.15 -11.68
N LEU A 111 -21.04 6.55 -12.86
CA LEU A 111 -21.40 7.79 -13.51
C LEU A 111 -21.71 7.54 -14.99
N PRO A 112 -22.75 8.21 -15.55
CA PRO A 112 -23.00 8.16 -16.98
C PRO A 112 -21.85 8.83 -17.73
N TYR A 113 -21.51 8.27 -18.90
CA TYR A 113 -20.50 8.83 -19.77
C TYR A 113 -20.95 8.77 -21.23
N HIS A 114 -20.41 9.68 -22.03
CA HIS A 114 -20.54 9.71 -23.48
C HIS A 114 -19.20 9.38 -24.10
N ALA A 115 -19.22 8.46 -25.05
CA ALA A 115 -18.06 8.08 -25.84
C ALA A 115 -18.34 8.43 -27.30
N GLY A 116 -17.39 9.07 -27.97
CA GLY A 116 -17.58 9.49 -29.35
C GLY A 116 -16.27 9.76 -30.07
N ARG A 117 -16.32 9.77 -31.40
CA ARG A 117 -15.21 10.21 -32.25
C ARG A 117 -15.32 11.70 -32.52
N HIS A 118 -14.18 12.35 -32.66
CA HIS A 118 -14.06 13.72 -33.16
C HIS A 118 -12.90 13.82 -34.16
N ALA A 119 -12.74 15.00 -34.78
CA ALA A 119 -11.77 15.20 -35.87
C ALA A 119 -10.32 14.86 -35.49
N ALA A 120 -9.95 14.91 -34.21
CA ALA A 120 -8.59 14.66 -33.73
C ALA A 120 -8.44 13.32 -32.98
N GLY A 121 -9.47 12.49 -32.91
CA GLY A 121 -9.40 11.18 -32.25
C GLY A 121 -10.70 10.76 -31.56
N SER A 122 -10.56 10.17 -30.38
CA SER A 122 -11.64 9.58 -29.60
C SER A 122 -11.82 10.35 -28.29
N ARG A 123 -13.04 10.45 -27.78
CA ARG A 123 -13.37 11.26 -26.61
C ARG A 123 -14.25 10.46 -25.66
N ILE A 124 -13.89 10.46 -24.38
CA ILE A 124 -14.74 10.03 -23.27
C ILE A 124 -15.11 11.27 -22.46
N ALA A 125 -16.40 11.54 -22.28
CA ALA A 125 -16.91 12.66 -21.51
C ALA A 125 -17.82 12.16 -20.38
N ILE A 126 -17.48 12.46 -19.14
CA ILE A 126 -18.28 12.17 -17.95
C ILE A 126 -18.98 13.47 -17.56
N ALA A 127 -20.32 13.47 -17.56
CA ALA A 127 -21.09 14.65 -17.16
C ALA A 127 -20.99 14.86 -15.65
N ARG A 128 -20.92 16.12 -15.23
CA ARG A 128 -20.92 16.49 -13.80
C ARG A 128 -22.31 16.28 -13.21
N PRO A 129 -22.49 15.43 -12.19
CA PRO A 129 -23.74 15.38 -11.44
C PRO A 129 -24.02 16.74 -10.81
N ARG A 130 -25.29 17.16 -10.76
CA ARG A 130 -25.69 18.48 -10.22
C ARG A 130 -25.15 18.74 -8.81
N ASP A 131 -25.02 17.68 -8.01
CA ASP A 131 -24.59 17.78 -6.61
C ASP A 131 -23.08 17.56 -6.42
N ALA A 132 -22.34 17.24 -7.49
CA ALA A 132 -20.91 16.96 -7.39
C ALA A 132 -20.09 18.24 -7.27
N ARG A 133 -19.24 18.32 -6.25
CA ARG A 133 -18.22 19.37 -6.11
C ARG A 133 -16.96 18.95 -6.84
N TRP A 134 -16.84 19.35 -8.09
CA TRP A 134 -15.57 19.25 -8.81
C TRP A 134 -14.76 20.51 -8.52
N GLY A 135 -13.44 20.36 -8.40
CA GLY A 135 -12.53 21.49 -8.20
C GLY A 135 -12.54 22.47 -9.38
N ALA A 136 -11.69 23.49 -9.31
CA ALA A 136 -11.49 24.43 -10.41
C ALA A 136 -11.19 23.71 -11.73
N PRO A 137 -11.62 24.25 -12.89
CA PRO A 137 -11.30 23.67 -14.18
C PRO A 137 -9.80 23.58 -14.42
N TRP A 138 -9.35 22.52 -15.09
CA TRP A 138 -7.95 22.32 -15.43
C TRP A 138 -7.80 21.47 -16.69
N ARG A 139 -6.61 21.54 -17.30
CA ARG A 139 -6.22 20.75 -18.46
C ARG A 139 -4.81 20.21 -18.23
N GLU A 140 -4.64 18.92 -18.46
CA GLU A 140 -3.35 18.22 -18.33
C GLU A 140 -3.11 17.38 -19.58
N THR A 141 -1.88 17.43 -20.10
CA THR A 141 -1.45 16.52 -21.18
C THR A 141 -0.56 15.46 -20.57
N VAL A 142 -0.99 14.21 -20.64
CA VAL A 142 -0.28 13.05 -20.12
C VAL A 142 0.46 12.37 -21.27
N GLY A 143 1.80 12.37 -21.26
CA GLY A 143 2.57 11.75 -22.34
C GLY A 143 4.00 12.30 -22.51
N ARG A 144 4.62 11.95 -23.64
CA ARG A 144 5.99 12.40 -23.98
C ARG A 144 5.97 13.91 -24.24
N GLY A 145 6.54 14.69 -23.32
CA GLY A 145 6.59 16.17 -23.40
C GLY A 145 5.90 16.92 -22.25
N ALA A 146 5.34 16.22 -21.25
CA ALA A 146 4.66 16.82 -20.09
C ALA A 146 5.58 17.56 -19.08
N GLY A 147 6.74 18.05 -19.53
CA GLY A 147 7.78 18.65 -18.68
C GLY A 147 7.57 20.14 -18.32
N GLU A 148 6.48 20.77 -18.76
CA GLU A 148 6.18 22.16 -18.38
C GLU A 148 4.98 22.21 -17.43
N THR A 149 5.20 22.84 -16.28
CA THR A 149 4.21 23.12 -15.24
C THR A 149 2.92 23.68 -15.86
N PRO A 150 1.72 23.29 -15.38
CA PRO A 150 0.46 23.73 -15.98
C PRO A 150 0.36 25.25 -16.03
N GLN A 151 0.50 25.84 -17.21
CA GLN A 151 0.09 27.22 -17.44
C GLN A 151 -1.44 27.25 -17.57
N PRO A 152 -2.15 28.07 -16.77
CA PRO A 152 -3.57 28.31 -17.00
C PRO A 152 -3.73 28.97 -18.37
N SER A 153 -4.17 28.21 -19.37
CA SER A 153 -4.48 28.75 -20.70
C SER A 153 -5.74 29.61 -20.64
N PRO A 154 -5.73 30.84 -21.18
CA PRO A 154 -6.94 31.65 -21.29
C PRO A 154 -7.91 31.02 -22.30
N MET A 155 -9.19 30.96 -21.92
CA MET A 155 -10.26 30.41 -22.75
C MET A 155 -10.52 31.26 -24.03
N PRO A 156 -11.00 30.63 -25.12
CA PRO A 156 -11.59 31.36 -26.25
C PRO A 156 -12.89 32.09 -25.84
N PRO A 157 -13.27 33.17 -26.54
CA PRO A 157 -14.39 34.03 -26.14
C PRO A 157 -15.73 33.29 -26.20
N ARG A 158 -16.52 33.43 -25.13
CA ARG A 158 -17.91 32.98 -25.05
C ARG A 158 -18.75 33.72 -26.11
N LEU A 159 -19.55 32.98 -26.87
CA LEU A 159 -20.64 33.52 -27.69
C LEU A 159 -21.64 34.24 -26.79
N ALA A 160 -21.90 35.52 -27.10
CA ALA A 160 -22.84 36.37 -26.40
C ALA A 160 -24.26 35.84 -26.55
N THR A 161 -24.97 35.68 -25.43
CA THR A 161 -26.43 35.68 -25.40
C THR A 161 -26.90 36.85 -24.55
N ALA A 162 -27.99 37.43 -25.02
CA ALA A 162 -28.45 38.78 -24.75
C ALA A 162 -29.04 38.98 -23.34
N GLU A 163 -29.13 40.26 -23.03
CA GLU A 163 -29.65 40.92 -21.84
C GLU A 163 -31.02 40.45 -21.35
N GLU A 164 -31.20 40.53 -20.03
CA GLU A 164 -32.32 41.15 -19.29
C GLU A 164 -32.05 40.84 -17.80
N GLY A 165 -32.01 41.74 -16.82
CA GLY A 165 -32.53 43.09 -16.69
C GLY A 165 -33.24 43.19 -15.33
N ARG A 166 -32.73 44.05 -14.43
CA ARG A 166 -33.33 44.56 -13.16
C ARG A 166 -33.21 43.65 -11.92
N SER A 167 -33.13 44.12 -10.68
CA SER A 167 -32.83 45.40 -10.01
C SER A 167 -33.09 45.17 -8.50
N SER A 168 -32.30 45.81 -7.62
CA SER A 168 -32.65 46.16 -6.21
C SER A 168 -32.87 45.04 -5.18
N ALA A 169 -32.60 45.14 -3.87
CA ALA A 169 -31.86 46.06 -3.01
C ALA A 169 -31.92 45.49 -1.57
N ALA A 170 -31.05 46.02 -0.71
CA ALA A 170 -31.20 46.20 0.74
C ALA A 170 -30.97 45.01 1.70
N ALA A 171 -29.88 45.13 2.47
CA ALA A 171 -29.78 44.69 3.87
C ALA A 171 -30.73 45.51 4.78
N PRO A 172 -30.92 45.13 6.05
CA PRO A 172 -30.07 45.77 7.06
C PRO A 172 -29.64 44.88 8.24
N ALA A 173 -28.69 45.45 8.98
CA ALA A 173 -28.07 44.99 10.21
C ALA A 173 -28.99 45.01 11.45
N GLY A 174 -28.57 44.31 12.51
CA GLY A 174 -29.11 44.46 13.86
C GLY A 174 -28.46 43.54 14.89
N ALA A 175 -27.42 44.03 15.58
CA ALA A 175 -26.99 43.58 16.91
C ALA A 175 -28.00 44.11 17.98
N PRO A 176 -27.95 43.82 19.32
CA PRO A 176 -26.73 43.77 20.14
C PRO A 176 -26.70 42.82 21.38
N ALA A 177 -25.52 42.90 22.01
CA ALA A 177 -24.99 42.42 23.28
C ALA A 177 -25.87 42.26 24.54
N SER A 178 -25.46 41.31 25.39
CA SER A 178 -25.23 41.44 26.86
C SER A 178 -24.54 40.14 27.32
N GLY A 179 -23.49 40.05 28.14
CA GLY A 179 -22.99 40.94 29.18
C GLY A 179 -23.23 40.31 30.55
N ALA A 180 -22.25 39.56 31.10
CA ALA A 180 -22.10 39.35 32.55
C ALA A 180 -20.76 38.71 32.91
N THR A 181 -19.95 39.53 33.57
CA THR A 181 -18.72 39.28 34.33
C THR A 181 -18.94 38.44 35.58
N GLU A 182 -17.97 37.60 35.94
CA GLU A 182 -17.61 37.39 37.36
C GLU A 182 -16.09 37.22 37.53
N ARG A 183 -15.58 37.88 38.58
CA ARG A 183 -14.18 37.95 39.01
C ARG A 183 -13.90 36.83 40.01
N GLY A 184 -12.69 36.28 39.97
CA GLY A 184 -12.09 35.55 41.09
C GLY A 184 -10.58 35.44 40.88
N SER A 185 -9.80 35.94 41.83
CA SER A 185 -8.35 36.20 41.73
C SER A 185 -7.48 35.11 42.38
N ARG A 186 -6.19 35.10 41.96
CA ARG A 186 -4.97 34.51 42.58
C ARG A 186 -4.88 32.98 42.47
N SER A 187 -3.77 32.34 42.13
CA SER A 187 -2.31 32.59 42.26
C SER A 187 -1.61 31.74 41.16
N GLY A 188 -0.64 32.24 40.40
CA GLY A 188 0.78 32.17 40.73
C GLY A 188 1.32 30.74 40.66
N GLU A 189 1.85 30.29 39.51
CA GLU A 189 2.95 29.30 39.41
C GLU A 189 3.40 29.05 37.95
N ALA A 190 4.73 29.08 37.80
CA ALA A 190 5.59 28.51 36.75
C ALA A 190 5.09 28.45 35.29
N SER A 191 5.62 29.35 34.46
CA SER A 191 5.79 29.08 33.02
C SER A 191 6.74 27.90 32.83
N LEU A 192 6.18 26.70 32.69
CA LEU A 192 6.88 25.53 32.15
C LEU A 192 7.02 25.72 30.65
N SER A 193 8.20 26.17 30.23
CA SER A 193 8.60 26.09 28.83
C SER A 193 8.74 24.62 28.46
N VAL A 194 7.88 24.18 27.54
CA VAL A 194 7.87 22.83 26.96
C VAL A 194 9.13 22.65 26.10
N PRO A 195 10.04 21.69 26.39
CA PRO A 195 11.07 21.34 25.44
C PRO A 195 10.46 20.49 24.31
N PRO A 196 11.02 20.56 23.09
CA PRO A 196 10.48 19.84 21.95
C PRO A 196 10.59 18.32 22.15
N ILE A 197 9.53 17.66 21.70
CA ILE A 197 9.37 16.20 21.59
C ILE A 197 10.57 15.60 20.86
N ALA A 198 10.96 14.38 21.28
CA ALA A 198 12.06 13.58 20.76
C ALA A 198 12.19 13.61 19.23
N ASP A 199 13.44 13.66 18.76
CA ASP A 199 13.82 13.66 17.35
C ASP A 199 13.28 12.40 16.65
N PRO A 200 12.44 12.52 15.61
CA PRO A 200 11.93 11.37 14.86
C PRO A 200 13.03 10.54 14.19
N ALA A 201 14.26 11.06 14.05
CA ALA A 201 15.40 10.33 13.50
C ALA A 201 15.86 9.14 14.37
N ASP A 202 15.65 9.19 15.69
CA ASP A 202 16.09 8.12 16.62
C ASP A 202 15.18 6.87 16.57
N ARG A 203 14.06 6.88 15.84
CA ARG A 203 13.16 5.71 15.73
C ARG A 203 13.51 4.77 14.58
N LEU A 204 14.35 5.18 13.63
CA LEU A 204 14.55 4.51 12.35
C LEU A 204 15.69 3.46 12.31
N LEU A 205 16.45 3.27 13.39
CA LEU A 205 17.74 2.53 13.34
C LEU A 205 17.74 1.13 13.97
N LEU A 206 16.61 0.62 14.43
CA LEU A 206 16.51 -0.75 14.97
C LEU A 206 16.18 -1.74 13.85
N ARG A 207 17.18 -2.08 13.02
CA ARG A 207 17.10 -3.20 12.07
C ARG A 207 18.16 -4.23 12.44
N GLY A 208 17.73 -5.39 12.90
CA GLY A 208 18.57 -6.59 12.88
C GLY A 208 18.59 -7.13 11.45
N GLU A 209 19.78 -7.47 10.94
CA GLU A 209 19.88 -8.29 9.72
C GLU A 209 19.19 -9.64 10.00
N PRO A 210 18.32 -10.13 9.09
CA PRO A 210 17.73 -11.45 9.25
C PRO A 210 18.83 -12.51 9.22
N SER A 211 18.70 -13.51 10.09
CA SER A 211 19.67 -14.60 10.19
C SER A 211 19.70 -15.41 8.88
N GLU A 212 20.89 -15.82 8.45
CA GLU A 212 21.10 -16.57 7.20
C GLU A 212 20.35 -17.93 7.20
N GLY A 213 19.93 -18.41 8.38
CA GLY A 213 19.18 -19.66 8.58
C GLY A 213 17.69 -19.59 8.23
N ASP A 214 17.10 -18.39 8.12
CA ASP A 214 15.66 -18.23 7.80
C ASP A 214 15.37 -18.18 6.28
N ARG A 215 16.42 -18.16 5.44
CA ARG A 215 16.30 -18.03 3.97
C ARG A 215 16.08 -19.35 3.21
N ALA A 216 16.11 -20.50 3.89
CA ALA A 216 16.22 -21.80 3.22
C ALA A 216 14.93 -22.65 3.10
N ALA A 217 13.73 -22.08 3.27
CA ALA A 217 12.49 -22.87 3.12
C ALA A 217 11.44 -22.14 2.27
N LEU A 218 11.07 -22.78 1.15
CA LEU A 218 10.01 -22.41 0.20
C LEU A 218 10.32 -21.20 -0.70
N GLU A 219 11.43 -21.25 -1.42
CA GLU A 219 11.52 -20.50 -2.68
C GLU A 219 10.63 -21.20 -3.73
N LEU A 220 9.47 -20.61 -4.02
CA LEU A 220 8.80 -20.85 -5.30
C LEU A 220 9.80 -20.43 -6.41
N PRO A 221 10.04 -21.26 -7.44
CA PRO A 221 11.09 -21.02 -8.41
C PRO A 221 10.99 -19.62 -9.02
N ALA A 222 12.12 -18.91 -9.01
CA ALA A 222 12.22 -17.56 -9.56
C ALA A 222 11.98 -17.58 -11.07
N ARG A 223 10.98 -16.79 -11.51
CA ARG A 223 10.64 -16.39 -12.89
C ARG A 223 10.59 -17.54 -13.91
N GLU A 224 9.40 -18.12 -14.06
CA GLU A 224 9.00 -18.63 -15.37
C GLU A 224 8.95 -17.48 -16.39
N ASP A 225 9.26 -17.81 -17.65
CA ASP A 225 9.30 -16.87 -18.77
C ASP A 225 7.94 -16.14 -18.92
N PRO A 226 7.89 -14.80 -18.75
CA PRO A 226 6.67 -14.03 -18.94
C PRO A 226 5.99 -14.32 -20.29
N ALA A 227 6.77 -14.63 -21.33
CA ALA A 227 6.26 -14.93 -22.66
C ALA A 227 5.53 -16.28 -22.73
N LEU A 228 5.94 -17.29 -21.95
CA LEU A 228 5.28 -18.59 -21.89
C LEU A 228 3.91 -18.47 -21.19
N LEU A 229 3.86 -17.70 -20.10
CA LEU A 229 2.64 -17.44 -19.34
C LEU A 229 1.65 -16.56 -20.14
N GLU A 230 2.16 -15.65 -20.99
CA GLU A 230 1.36 -14.86 -21.92
C GLU A 230 0.80 -15.68 -23.09
N ALA A 231 1.61 -16.57 -23.68
CA ALA A 231 1.18 -17.46 -24.77
C ALA A 231 0.03 -18.40 -24.34
N LEU A 232 0.06 -18.88 -23.09
CA LEU A 232 -0.93 -19.83 -22.57
C LEU A 232 -2.27 -19.19 -22.19
N LEU A 233 -2.30 -17.88 -21.94
CA LEU A 233 -3.54 -17.13 -21.75
C LEU A 233 -4.17 -16.69 -23.10
N ALA A 234 -3.39 -16.67 -24.18
CA ALA A 234 -3.82 -16.26 -25.52
C ALA A 234 -4.35 -17.42 -26.39
N ASP A 235 -3.97 -18.67 -26.11
CA ASP A 235 -4.32 -19.82 -26.94
C ASP A 235 -5.77 -20.32 -26.72
N THR A 236 -6.73 -19.62 -27.32
CA THR A 236 -8.16 -20.03 -27.34
C THR A 236 -8.42 -21.39 -28.01
N ALA A 237 -7.47 -21.93 -28.80
CA ALA A 237 -7.62 -23.19 -29.51
C ALA A 237 -7.26 -24.42 -28.67
N PHE A 238 -6.50 -24.24 -27.58
CA PHE A 238 -6.16 -25.31 -26.62
C PHE A 238 -7.36 -25.78 -25.77
N PHE A 239 -8.48 -25.05 -25.81
CA PHE A 239 -9.63 -25.21 -24.90
C PHE A 239 -10.75 -26.12 -25.42
N SER A 240 -10.51 -26.99 -26.41
CA SER A 240 -11.52 -27.92 -26.94
C SER A 240 -11.77 -29.16 -26.05
N ALA A 241 -11.49 -29.07 -24.75
CA ALA A 241 -11.74 -30.17 -23.82
C ALA A 241 -13.25 -30.30 -23.58
N THR A 242 -13.84 -31.40 -24.04
CA THR A 242 -15.23 -31.73 -23.77
C THR A 242 -15.40 -31.97 -22.26
N PRO A 243 -16.41 -31.37 -21.59
CA PRO A 243 -16.68 -31.67 -20.19
C PRO A 243 -16.88 -33.18 -20.00
N ALA A 244 -16.32 -33.72 -18.91
CA ALA A 244 -16.43 -35.14 -18.62
C ALA A 244 -17.92 -35.53 -18.48
N THR A 245 -18.41 -36.36 -19.38
CA THR A 245 -19.79 -36.86 -19.33
C THR A 245 -19.94 -37.85 -18.18
N GLY A 246 -20.87 -37.61 -17.26
CA GLY A 246 -21.24 -38.56 -16.19
C GLY A 246 -20.75 -38.22 -14.78
N VAL A 247 -20.06 -37.09 -14.57
CA VAL A 247 -19.67 -36.59 -13.26
C VAL A 247 -20.44 -35.30 -12.97
N SER A 248 -20.85 -35.05 -11.71
CA SER A 248 -21.50 -33.78 -11.36
C SER A 248 -20.56 -32.60 -11.63
N ALA A 249 -21.11 -31.46 -12.09
CA ALA A 249 -20.33 -30.25 -12.36
C ALA A 249 -19.49 -29.83 -11.14
N GLU A 250 -20.03 -29.98 -9.93
CA GLU A 250 -19.32 -29.67 -8.68
C GLU A 250 -18.08 -30.55 -8.48
N THR A 251 -18.20 -31.87 -8.70
CA THR A 251 -17.06 -32.78 -8.56
C THR A 251 -15.99 -32.49 -9.60
N ALA A 252 -16.39 -32.14 -10.83
CA ALA A 252 -15.47 -31.80 -11.90
C ALA A 252 -14.75 -30.47 -11.64
N ALA A 253 -15.46 -29.47 -11.12
CA ALA A 253 -14.89 -28.20 -10.68
C ALA A 253 -13.92 -28.38 -9.51
N ALA A 254 -14.30 -29.17 -8.50
CA ALA A 254 -13.43 -29.48 -7.37
C ALA A 254 -12.14 -30.19 -7.80
N ARG A 255 -12.21 -31.09 -8.79
CA ARG A 255 -11.01 -31.73 -9.37
C ARG A 255 -10.11 -30.72 -10.09
N ALA A 256 -10.66 -29.89 -10.97
CA ALA A 256 -9.89 -28.87 -11.67
C ALA A 256 -9.25 -27.86 -10.70
N LEU A 257 -9.97 -27.48 -9.64
CA LEU A 257 -9.43 -26.66 -8.56
C LEU A 257 -8.31 -27.40 -7.80
N GLY A 258 -8.48 -28.68 -7.50
CA GLY A 258 -7.46 -29.51 -6.87
C GLY A 258 -6.18 -29.64 -7.71
N GLU A 259 -6.31 -29.82 -9.02
CA GLU A 259 -5.21 -29.81 -9.98
C GLU A 259 -4.46 -28.47 -9.95
N GLY A 260 -5.19 -27.36 -9.98
CA GLY A 260 -4.59 -26.02 -9.92
C GLY A 260 -3.83 -25.75 -8.62
N GLN A 261 -4.36 -26.23 -7.48
CA GLN A 261 -3.68 -26.15 -6.19
C GLN A 261 -2.44 -27.03 -6.11
N GLY A 262 -2.51 -28.26 -6.66
CA GLY A 262 -1.38 -29.19 -6.72
C GLY A 262 -0.22 -28.59 -7.52
N ALA A 263 -0.49 -28.11 -8.73
CA ALA A 263 0.49 -27.47 -9.59
C ALA A 263 1.14 -26.25 -8.92
N LEU A 264 0.35 -25.41 -8.23
CA LEU A 264 0.90 -24.25 -7.52
C LEU A 264 1.83 -24.65 -6.37
N LEU A 265 1.48 -25.68 -5.60
CA LEU A 265 2.34 -26.20 -4.52
C LEU A 265 3.63 -26.84 -5.07
N GLU A 266 3.58 -27.39 -6.28
CA GLU A 266 4.75 -27.91 -7.00
C GLU A 266 5.59 -26.81 -7.67
N GLY A 267 5.11 -25.56 -7.63
CA GLY A 267 5.79 -24.40 -8.23
C GLY A 267 5.49 -24.17 -9.71
N ASP A 268 4.62 -24.98 -10.32
CA ASP A 268 4.18 -24.81 -11.72
C ASP A 268 3.03 -23.80 -11.79
N THR A 269 3.39 -22.52 -11.83
CA THR A 269 2.41 -21.42 -11.87
C THR A 269 1.58 -21.42 -13.14
N THR A 270 2.17 -21.94 -14.21
CA THR A 270 1.58 -22.03 -15.52
C THR A 270 0.44 -23.05 -15.56
N ALA A 271 0.70 -24.31 -15.17
CA ALA A 271 -0.32 -25.35 -15.08
C ALA A 271 -1.41 -24.99 -14.06
N ALA A 272 -1.02 -24.34 -12.96
CA ALA A 272 -1.97 -23.83 -11.97
C ALA A 272 -2.97 -22.84 -12.60
N LEU A 273 -2.50 -21.80 -13.30
CA LEU A 273 -3.37 -20.83 -13.95
C LEU A 273 -4.29 -21.48 -15.01
N GLN A 274 -3.77 -22.42 -15.80
CA GLN A 274 -4.57 -23.15 -16.78
C GLN A 274 -5.71 -23.94 -16.14
N ALA A 275 -5.43 -24.66 -15.05
CA ALA A 275 -6.43 -25.45 -14.35
C ALA A 275 -7.53 -24.55 -13.72
N LEU A 276 -7.15 -23.39 -13.18
CA LEU A 276 -8.08 -22.43 -12.60
C LEU A 276 -8.97 -21.78 -13.67
N VAL A 277 -8.39 -21.35 -14.80
CA VAL A 277 -9.15 -20.81 -15.93
C VAL A 277 -10.13 -21.84 -16.48
N ARG A 278 -9.71 -23.10 -16.62
CA ARG A 278 -10.57 -24.22 -17.03
C ARG A 278 -11.73 -24.41 -16.05
N CYS A 279 -11.46 -24.38 -14.74
CA CYS A 279 -12.48 -24.49 -13.71
C CYS A 279 -13.54 -23.39 -13.85
N GLU A 280 -13.10 -22.15 -14.03
CA GLU A 280 -13.97 -20.98 -14.18
C GLU A 280 -14.83 -21.03 -15.45
N GLN A 281 -14.25 -21.43 -16.58
CA GLN A 281 -14.93 -21.42 -17.87
C GLN A 281 -15.99 -22.53 -17.99
N PHE A 282 -15.65 -23.76 -17.57
CA PHE A 282 -16.53 -24.91 -17.75
C PHE A 282 -17.54 -25.08 -16.62
N TYR A 283 -17.25 -24.53 -15.43
CA TYR A 283 -18.10 -24.72 -14.25
C TYR A 283 -18.47 -23.42 -13.52
N PRO A 284 -18.85 -22.33 -14.22
CA PRO A 284 -18.95 -20.98 -13.63
C PRO A 284 -19.93 -20.84 -12.45
N GLN A 285 -20.88 -21.78 -12.33
CA GLN A 285 -21.94 -21.79 -11.31
C GLN A 285 -21.61 -22.68 -10.09
N THR A 286 -20.41 -23.24 -10.03
CA THR A 286 -19.99 -24.12 -8.92
C THR A 286 -19.23 -23.34 -7.84
N ASP A 287 -19.20 -23.89 -6.63
CA ASP A 287 -18.36 -23.36 -5.56
C ASP A 287 -16.89 -23.50 -5.95
N GLY A 288 -16.49 -24.62 -6.57
CA GLY A 288 -15.14 -24.81 -7.11
C GLY A 288 -14.68 -23.68 -8.03
N ALA A 289 -15.53 -23.20 -8.94
CA ALA A 289 -15.21 -22.07 -9.83
C ALA A 289 -15.16 -20.73 -9.09
N ALA A 290 -15.99 -20.52 -8.07
CA ALA A 290 -15.89 -19.35 -7.21
C ALA A 290 -14.53 -19.31 -6.48
N GLN A 291 -14.08 -20.44 -5.93
CA GLN A 291 -12.79 -20.56 -5.24
C GLN A 291 -11.61 -20.45 -6.21
N ALA A 292 -11.73 -20.99 -7.43
CA ALA A 292 -10.72 -20.85 -8.47
C ALA A 292 -10.45 -19.39 -8.84
N ARG A 293 -11.51 -18.56 -8.94
CA ARG A 293 -11.39 -17.11 -9.21
C ARG A 293 -10.52 -16.40 -8.18
N VAL A 294 -10.65 -16.77 -6.91
CA VAL A 294 -9.92 -16.12 -5.82
C VAL A 294 -8.47 -16.51 -5.85
N LEU A 295 -8.21 -17.80 -6.00
CA LEU A 295 -6.86 -18.30 -6.08
C LEU A 295 -6.13 -17.69 -7.29
N ARG A 296 -6.78 -17.69 -8.46
CA ARG A 296 -6.24 -17.04 -9.67
C ARG A 296 -5.96 -15.56 -9.43
N ARG A 297 -6.90 -14.83 -8.80
CA ARG A 297 -6.70 -13.41 -8.47
C ARG A 297 -5.50 -13.20 -7.55
N LEU A 298 -5.37 -13.97 -6.48
CA LEU A 298 -4.24 -13.89 -5.55
C LEU A 298 -2.91 -14.20 -6.26
N MET A 299 -2.88 -15.24 -7.10
CA MET A 299 -1.70 -15.59 -7.89
C MET A 299 -1.29 -14.46 -8.84
N LEU A 300 -2.24 -13.89 -9.58
CA LEU A 300 -1.96 -12.80 -10.52
C LEU A 300 -1.45 -11.56 -9.80
N ARG A 301 -2.03 -11.19 -8.64
CA ARG A 301 -1.51 -10.07 -7.84
C ARG A 301 -0.12 -10.37 -7.28
N HIS A 302 0.10 -11.58 -6.79
CA HIS A 302 1.40 -12.05 -6.30
C HIS A 302 2.48 -12.03 -7.40
N ALA A 303 2.10 -12.25 -8.66
CA ALA A 303 2.97 -12.13 -9.83
C ALA A 303 3.12 -10.68 -10.35
N GLY A 304 2.52 -9.68 -9.68
CA GLY A 304 2.54 -8.28 -10.11
C GLY A 304 1.59 -7.96 -11.28
N ARG A 305 0.75 -8.91 -11.72
CA ARG A 305 -0.23 -8.76 -12.81
C ARG A 305 -1.55 -8.18 -12.29
N LEU A 306 -1.47 -7.02 -11.63
CA LEU A 306 -2.59 -6.39 -10.93
C LEU A 306 -3.79 -6.12 -11.86
N VAL A 307 -3.53 -5.72 -13.11
CA VAL A 307 -4.58 -5.42 -14.09
C VAL A 307 -5.44 -6.66 -14.37
N GLU A 308 -4.81 -7.80 -14.62
CA GLU A 308 -5.54 -9.04 -14.92
C GLU A 308 -6.26 -9.59 -13.69
N ALA A 309 -5.65 -9.45 -12.52
CA ALA A 309 -6.28 -9.79 -11.26
C ALA A 309 -7.54 -8.95 -11.01
N ASP A 310 -7.53 -7.67 -11.37
CA ASP A 310 -8.64 -6.73 -11.16
C ASP A 310 -9.69 -6.77 -12.29
N LEU A 311 -9.32 -7.29 -13.46
CA LEU A 311 -10.25 -7.56 -14.58
C LEU A 311 -11.02 -8.87 -14.39
N GLY A 312 -10.51 -9.79 -13.57
CA GLY A 312 -11.20 -11.03 -13.25
C GLY A 312 -12.53 -10.77 -12.51
N PRO A 313 -13.51 -11.68 -12.63
CA PRO A 313 -14.71 -11.66 -11.82
C PRO A 313 -14.35 -11.58 -10.32
N ALA A 314 -15.01 -10.68 -9.59
CA ALA A 314 -14.73 -10.48 -8.17
C ALA A 314 -14.93 -11.78 -7.38
N PRO A 315 -14.07 -12.06 -6.38
CA PRO A 315 -14.32 -13.14 -5.42
C PRO A 315 -15.69 -12.92 -4.75
N PRO A 316 -16.50 -13.97 -4.49
CA PRO A 316 -17.66 -13.79 -3.62
C PRO A 316 -17.26 -13.13 -2.30
N ALA A 317 -18.07 -12.17 -1.85
CA ALA A 317 -17.74 -11.30 -0.73
C ALA A 317 -17.65 -12.04 0.62
N ALA A 318 -18.25 -13.23 0.73
CA ALA A 318 -18.22 -14.07 1.92
C ALA A 318 -18.64 -15.51 1.59
N GLY A 319 -18.28 -16.45 2.46
CA GLY A 319 -18.60 -17.88 2.40
C GLY A 319 -17.42 -18.70 2.92
N PRO A 320 -17.61 -19.91 3.44
CA PRO A 320 -16.50 -20.84 3.70
C PRO A 320 -15.91 -21.32 2.36
N TRP A 321 -14.60 -21.51 2.30
CA TRP A 321 -13.91 -21.92 1.07
C TRP A 321 -13.24 -23.29 1.29
N PRO A 322 -14.02 -24.35 1.56
CA PRO A 322 -13.50 -25.61 2.10
C PRO A 322 -12.61 -26.39 1.11
N LEU A 323 -12.56 -25.99 -0.17
CA LEU A 323 -11.76 -26.69 -1.17
C LEU A 323 -10.34 -26.11 -1.29
N LEU A 324 -10.10 -24.91 -0.76
CA LEU A 324 -8.76 -24.32 -0.75
C LEU A 324 -7.95 -24.82 0.45
N ARG A 325 -6.75 -25.33 0.16
CA ARG A 325 -5.84 -25.92 1.14
C ARG A 325 -5.14 -24.84 1.96
N ALA A 326 -5.02 -25.07 3.26
CA ALA A 326 -4.29 -24.18 4.18
C ALA A 326 -2.82 -23.98 3.75
N GLU A 327 -2.15 -25.03 3.29
CA GLU A 327 -0.75 -24.99 2.84
C GLU A 327 -0.54 -23.99 1.69
N LEU A 328 -1.55 -23.79 0.86
CA LEU A 328 -1.49 -22.88 -0.27
C LEU A 328 -1.48 -21.42 0.16
N PHE A 329 -2.38 -21.06 1.07
CA PHE A 329 -2.42 -19.72 1.64
C PHE A 329 -1.14 -19.45 2.44
N GLU A 330 -0.63 -20.45 3.16
CA GLU A 330 0.63 -20.34 3.86
C GLU A 330 1.79 -20.06 2.91
N ALA A 331 1.91 -20.81 1.82
CA ALA A 331 2.94 -20.59 0.79
C ALA A 331 2.85 -19.19 0.20
N LEU A 332 1.66 -18.77 -0.25
CA LEU A 332 1.46 -17.44 -0.84
C LEU A 332 1.77 -16.30 0.14
N ALA A 333 1.33 -16.42 1.40
CA ALA A 333 1.61 -15.41 2.43
C ALA A 333 3.10 -15.37 2.79
N ALA A 334 3.76 -16.53 2.91
CA ALA A 334 5.19 -16.61 3.17
C ALA A 334 6.02 -16.01 2.03
N THR A 335 5.70 -16.32 0.77
CA THR A 335 6.38 -15.74 -0.39
C THR A 335 6.14 -14.24 -0.49
N ALA A 336 4.93 -13.74 -0.18
CA ALA A 336 4.65 -12.31 -0.16
C ALA A 336 5.48 -11.59 0.92
N LEU A 337 5.56 -12.16 2.13
CA LEU A 337 6.41 -11.63 3.20
C LEU A 337 7.90 -11.64 2.83
N ALA A 338 8.39 -12.73 2.20
CA ALA A 338 9.78 -12.83 1.74
C ALA A 338 10.13 -11.77 0.68
N ARG A 339 9.14 -11.33 -0.12
CA ARG A 339 9.27 -10.24 -1.10
C ARG A 339 9.03 -8.85 -0.52
N ASP A 340 8.81 -8.74 0.78
CA ASP A 340 8.46 -7.49 1.45
C ASP A 340 7.13 -6.87 0.95
N ASP A 341 6.22 -7.68 0.42
CA ASP A 341 4.91 -7.23 -0.05
C ASP A 341 3.83 -7.46 1.03
N LEU A 342 3.80 -6.56 2.01
CA LEU A 342 2.85 -6.63 3.12
C LEU A 342 1.39 -6.49 2.67
N THR A 343 1.16 -5.81 1.53
CA THR A 343 -0.19 -5.62 1.00
C THR A 343 -0.74 -6.95 0.52
N ILE A 344 0.03 -7.66 -0.31
CA ILE A 344 -0.37 -8.98 -0.80
C ILE A 344 -0.44 -10.00 0.33
N ALA A 345 0.49 -9.98 1.28
CA ALA A 345 0.42 -10.86 2.46
C ALA A 345 -0.88 -10.64 3.25
N GLY A 346 -1.29 -9.37 3.45
CA GLY A 346 -2.55 -9.03 4.10
C GLY A 346 -3.78 -9.47 3.31
N GLU A 347 -3.76 -9.33 1.98
CA GLU A 347 -4.84 -9.80 1.11
C GLU A 347 -5.00 -11.33 1.16
N VAL A 348 -3.89 -12.07 1.09
CA VAL A 348 -3.86 -13.53 1.21
C VAL A 348 -4.42 -13.97 2.56
N LEU A 349 -4.00 -13.35 3.66
CA LEU A 349 -4.51 -13.66 5.00
C LEU A 349 -5.98 -13.28 5.18
N THR A 350 -6.43 -12.20 4.55
CA THR A 350 -7.86 -11.83 4.57
C THR A 350 -8.69 -12.89 3.85
N ALA A 351 -8.23 -13.36 2.68
CA ALA A 351 -8.87 -14.44 1.94
C ALA A 351 -8.83 -15.76 2.74
N TRP A 352 -7.70 -16.10 3.36
CA TRP A 352 -7.56 -17.31 4.17
C TRP A 352 -8.49 -17.30 5.39
N ARG A 353 -8.58 -16.17 6.10
CA ARG A 353 -9.50 -16.02 7.23
C ARG A 353 -10.97 -16.15 6.80
N ALA A 354 -11.32 -15.68 5.61
CA ALA A 354 -12.65 -15.90 5.05
C ALA A 354 -12.88 -17.37 4.63
N ALA A 355 -11.85 -18.02 4.08
CA ALA A 355 -11.78 -19.44 3.74
C ALA A 355 -12.08 -20.35 4.92
N ASP A 356 -11.38 -20.10 6.01
CA ASP A 356 -11.41 -20.94 7.19
C ASP A 356 -11.45 -20.08 8.46
N PRO A 357 -12.60 -19.48 8.79
CA PRO A 357 -12.71 -18.59 9.96
C PRO A 357 -12.42 -19.30 11.28
N ALA A 358 -12.76 -20.60 11.36
CA ALA A 358 -12.50 -21.47 12.50
C ALA A 358 -11.11 -22.15 12.45
N GLY A 359 -10.37 -21.90 11.38
CA GLY A 359 -9.07 -22.51 11.09
C GLY A 359 -8.01 -22.17 12.10
N GLY A 360 -7.22 -23.17 12.48
CA GLY A 360 -6.13 -23.01 13.42
C GLY A 360 -4.83 -22.44 12.82
N ALA A 361 -4.69 -22.43 11.50
CA ALA A 361 -3.40 -22.18 10.83
C ALA A 361 -3.15 -20.69 10.49
N TRP A 362 -4.16 -19.99 9.95
CA TRP A 362 -4.01 -18.56 9.58
C TRP A 362 -3.57 -17.64 10.73
N PRO A 363 -3.94 -17.86 12.02
CA PRO A 363 -3.52 -16.96 13.11
C PRO A 363 -2.00 -16.91 13.30
N ALA A 364 -1.30 -18.03 13.05
CA ALA A 364 0.16 -18.05 13.14
C ALA A 364 0.82 -17.26 11.99
N ALA A 365 0.24 -17.31 10.80
CA ALA A 365 0.69 -16.49 9.66
C ALA A 365 0.34 -15.00 9.84
N ALA A 366 -0.82 -14.69 10.45
CA ALA A 366 -1.17 -13.33 10.83
C ALA A 366 -0.21 -12.72 11.85
N LEU A 367 0.31 -13.49 12.81
CA LEU A 367 1.36 -13.00 13.71
C LEU A 367 2.67 -12.69 12.98
N ARG A 368 3.05 -13.48 11.98
CA ARG A 368 4.23 -13.19 11.13
C ARG A 368 4.05 -11.90 10.33
N LEU A 369 2.86 -11.66 9.78
CA LEU A 369 2.55 -10.38 9.12
C LEU A 369 2.55 -9.23 10.13
N ALA A 370 1.99 -9.42 11.33
CA ALA A 370 1.98 -8.40 12.36
C ALA A 370 3.40 -7.97 12.77
N GLU A 371 4.31 -8.95 12.92
CA GLU A 371 5.73 -8.71 13.15
C GLU A 371 6.34 -7.88 12.01
N ALA A 372 6.14 -8.31 10.76
CA ALA A 372 6.66 -7.59 9.61
C ALA A 372 6.11 -6.14 9.53
N CYS A 373 4.83 -5.93 9.84
CA CYS A 373 4.25 -4.60 9.93
C CYS A 373 4.91 -3.76 11.04
N ALA A 374 5.16 -4.35 12.22
CA ALA A 374 5.81 -3.67 13.34
C ALA A 374 7.24 -3.24 12.99
N ASP A 375 8.02 -4.10 12.32
CA ASP A 375 9.38 -3.80 11.88
C ASP A 375 9.45 -2.61 10.91
N ARG A 376 8.33 -2.29 10.24
CA ARG A 376 8.19 -1.16 9.30
C ARG A 376 7.42 0.02 9.91
N SER A 377 7.22 0.02 11.22
CA SER A 377 6.48 1.05 11.96
C SER A 377 5.04 1.23 11.46
N LEU A 378 4.43 0.16 10.97
CA LEU A 378 3.02 0.10 10.58
C LEU A 378 2.16 -0.36 11.76
N ALA A 379 2.21 0.39 12.87
CA ALA A 379 1.56 0.10 14.14
C ALA A 379 0.09 -0.34 14.03
N GLY A 380 -0.68 0.36 13.18
CA GLY A 380 -2.09 0.10 12.97
C GLY A 380 -2.36 -1.26 12.33
N GLU A 381 -1.57 -1.66 11.35
CA GLU A 381 -1.68 -2.98 10.72
C GLU A 381 -1.14 -4.08 11.63
N ALA A 382 -0.01 -3.83 12.31
CA ALA A 382 0.56 -4.77 13.27
C ALA A 382 -0.43 -5.12 14.39
N SER A 383 -1.01 -4.10 15.03
CA SER A 383 -1.99 -4.29 16.11
C SER A 383 -3.25 -5.01 15.62
N ARG A 384 -3.75 -4.65 14.43
CA ARG A 384 -4.92 -5.32 13.83
C ARG A 384 -4.68 -6.81 13.59
N TRP A 385 -3.56 -7.18 12.96
CA TRP A 385 -3.27 -8.58 12.65
C TRP A 385 -2.98 -9.41 13.88
N ALA A 386 -2.20 -8.87 14.83
CA ALA A 386 -1.91 -9.58 16.07
C ALA A 386 -3.16 -9.74 16.96
N ALA A 387 -4.02 -8.72 17.04
CA ALA A 387 -5.30 -8.83 17.77
C ALA A 387 -6.22 -9.86 17.12
N ALA A 388 -6.33 -9.88 15.80
CA ALA A 388 -7.13 -10.87 15.07
C ALA A 388 -6.62 -12.30 15.33
N ALA A 389 -5.30 -12.50 15.30
CA ALA A 389 -4.68 -13.79 15.57
C ALA A 389 -4.97 -14.27 17.00
N LEU A 390 -4.80 -13.41 18.00
CA LEU A 390 -5.01 -13.75 19.41
C LEU A 390 -6.48 -13.93 19.78
N GLN A 391 -7.39 -13.26 19.07
CA GLN A 391 -8.82 -13.48 19.21
C GLN A 391 -9.21 -14.87 18.67
N ALA A 392 -8.66 -15.27 17.53
CA ALA A 392 -8.93 -16.57 16.92
C ALA A 392 -8.28 -17.72 17.68
N ARG A 393 -7.07 -17.51 18.20
CA ARG A 393 -6.28 -18.50 18.94
C ARG A 393 -5.74 -17.89 20.24
N PRO A 394 -6.54 -17.87 21.33
CA PRO A 394 -6.12 -17.31 22.61
C PRO A 394 -4.90 -17.99 23.23
N ASP A 395 -4.64 -19.25 22.90
CA ASP A 395 -3.46 -20.00 23.32
C ASP A 395 -2.15 -19.39 22.77
N LEU A 396 -2.20 -18.61 21.68
CA LEU A 396 -1.03 -17.89 21.18
C LEU A 396 -0.52 -16.85 22.18
N ARG A 397 -1.32 -16.46 23.19
CA ARG A 397 -0.84 -15.62 24.31
C ARG A 397 0.23 -16.31 25.16
N ALA A 398 0.35 -17.63 25.08
CA ALA A 398 1.46 -18.35 25.72
C ALA A 398 2.80 -18.14 24.99
N ARG A 399 2.78 -17.60 23.76
CA ARG A 399 4.00 -17.35 22.98
C ARG A 399 4.58 -15.97 23.33
N PRO A 400 5.79 -15.86 23.88
CA PRO A 400 6.40 -14.59 24.28
C PRO A 400 6.40 -13.55 23.16
N LYS A 401 6.75 -13.96 21.94
CA LYS A 401 6.79 -13.08 20.76
C LYS A 401 5.44 -12.45 20.40
N ALA A 402 4.34 -13.18 20.57
CA ALA A 402 3.00 -12.65 20.31
C ALA A 402 2.63 -11.55 21.31
N LEU A 403 3.00 -11.73 22.59
CA LEU A 403 2.83 -10.73 23.64
C LEU A 403 3.63 -9.46 23.31
N LEU A 404 4.88 -9.63 22.87
CA LEU A 404 5.76 -8.53 22.49
C LEU A 404 5.21 -7.72 21.31
N ILE A 405 4.77 -8.38 20.23
CA ILE A 405 4.21 -7.72 19.05
C ILE A 405 2.97 -6.89 19.42
N MET A 406 2.07 -7.44 20.23
CA MET A 406 0.90 -6.68 20.71
C MET A 406 1.31 -5.48 21.56
N GLY A 407 2.23 -5.67 22.51
CA GLY A 407 2.72 -4.60 23.36
C GLY A 407 3.38 -3.48 22.56
N ALA A 408 4.21 -3.82 21.58
CA ALA A 408 4.86 -2.87 20.68
C ALA A 408 3.83 -2.10 19.83
N ALA A 409 2.89 -2.80 19.19
CA ALA A 409 1.90 -2.17 18.34
C ALA A 409 0.95 -1.24 19.11
N LEU A 410 0.59 -1.58 20.35
CA LEU A 410 -0.19 -0.72 21.25
C LEU A 410 0.62 0.49 21.74
N ALA A 411 1.91 0.32 22.00
CA ALA A 411 2.80 1.41 22.37
C ALA A 411 2.88 2.45 21.25
N GLU A 412 3.02 2.00 20.00
CA GLU A 412 3.07 2.87 18.83
C GLU A 412 1.72 3.54 18.50
N SER A 413 0.59 2.86 18.75
CA SER A 413 -0.74 3.46 18.55
C SER A 413 -1.15 4.44 19.66
N GLY A 414 -0.37 4.52 20.75
CA GLY A 414 -0.59 5.44 21.86
C GLY A 414 -1.39 4.87 23.04
N ASP A 415 -1.82 3.60 22.99
CA ASP A 415 -2.46 2.91 24.11
C ASP A 415 -1.39 2.36 25.08
N ALA A 416 -0.74 3.28 25.77
CA ALA A 416 0.42 2.96 26.58
C ALA A 416 0.09 2.25 27.91
N GLU A 417 -1.19 2.21 28.34
CA GLU A 417 -1.61 1.38 29.49
C GLU A 417 -1.78 -0.07 29.07
N ALA A 418 -2.51 -0.33 27.99
CA ALA A 418 -2.64 -1.68 27.46
C ALA A 418 -1.26 -2.24 27.06
N ALA A 419 -0.44 -1.43 26.37
CA ALA A 419 0.92 -1.81 26.00
C ALA A 419 1.77 -2.25 27.20
N ALA A 420 1.71 -1.52 28.32
CA ALA A 420 2.50 -1.84 29.51
C ALA A 420 2.17 -3.24 30.06
N ALA A 421 0.89 -3.63 30.08
CA ALA A 421 0.45 -4.95 30.52
C ALA A 421 0.95 -6.07 29.60
N TRP A 422 0.84 -5.89 28.27
CA TRP A 422 1.33 -6.87 27.29
C TRP A 422 2.85 -7.03 27.35
N LEU A 423 3.59 -5.93 27.45
CA LEU A 423 5.05 -5.98 27.56
C LEU A 423 5.50 -6.60 28.88
N ALA A 424 4.76 -6.40 29.98
CA ALA A 424 5.08 -7.04 31.26
C ALA A 424 4.93 -8.55 31.16
N ALA A 425 3.84 -9.01 30.55
CA ALA A 425 3.63 -10.42 30.28
C ALA A 425 4.73 -11.00 29.37
N ALA A 426 5.13 -10.29 28.31
CA ALA A 426 6.22 -10.69 27.43
C ALA A 426 7.56 -10.82 28.19
N ALA A 427 7.89 -9.86 29.05
CA ALA A 427 9.10 -9.88 29.87
C ALA A 427 9.14 -11.04 30.87
N SER A 428 7.98 -11.41 31.42
CA SER A 428 7.85 -12.54 32.36
C SER A 428 7.89 -13.91 31.69
N ALA A 429 7.70 -14.00 30.37
CA ALA A 429 7.57 -15.28 29.68
C ALA A 429 8.91 -16.06 29.48
N GLY A 430 10.05 -15.48 29.90
CA GLY A 430 11.30 -16.20 30.11
C GLY A 430 12.21 -16.39 28.89
N GLU A 431 11.77 -16.03 27.68
CA GLU A 431 12.62 -16.02 26.48
C GLU A 431 13.55 -14.79 26.51
N PRO A 432 14.90 -14.94 26.55
CA PRO A 432 15.80 -13.81 26.79
C PRO A 432 15.70 -12.66 25.77
N SER A 433 15.64 -12.97 24.48
CA SER A 433 15.51 -11.99 23.38
C SER A 433 14.23 -11.15 23.54
N VAL A 434 13.10 -11.82 23.74
CA VAL A 434 11.79 -11.19 23.94
C VAL A 434 11.77 -10.38 25.23
N ARG A 435 12.36 -10.91 26.31
CA ARG A 435 12.41 -10.26 27.61
C ARG A 435 13.11 -8.91 27.54
N TRP A 436 14.32 -8.87 26.97
CA TRP A 436 15.08 -7.62 26.90
C TRP A 436 14.40 -6.60 25.99
N ARG A 437 13.85 -7.04 24.85
CA ARG A 437 13.10 -6.15 23.96
C ARG A 437 11.84 -5.60 24.64
N ALA A 438 11.11 -6.42 25.40
CA ALA A 438 9.94 -6.00 26.15
C ALA A 438 10.29 -4.96 27.22
N LEU A 439 11.36 -5.19 28.00
CA LEU A 439 11.83 -4.24 29.01
C LEU A 439 12.28 -2.91 28.38
N ALA A 440 12.95 -2.94 27.23
CA ALA A 440 13.33 -1.73 26.50
C ALA A 440 12.10 -0.90 26.10
N LEU A 441 11.09 -1.54 25.52
CA LEU A 441 9.84 -0.86 25.15
C LEU A 441 9.08 -0.32 26.38
N GLN A 442 9.10 -1.03 27.50
CA GLN A 442 8.53 -0.51 28.76
C GLN A 442 9.28 0.73 29.26
N ALA A 443 10.61 0.72 29.22
CA ALA A 443 11.43 1.86 29.60
C ALA A 443 11.13 3.07 28.70
N ASP A 444 10.96 2.85 27.39
CA ASP A 444 10.57 3.88 26.44
C ASP A 444 9.17 4.46 26.70
N LEU A 445 8.20 3.60 27.05
CA LEU A 445 6.86 4.03 27.45
C LEU A 445 6.87 4.89 28.73
N LEU A 446 7.68 4.51 29.73
CA LEU A 446 7.84 5.28 30.96
C LEU A 446 8.54 6.61 30.69
N TYR A 447 9.59 6.61 29.86
CA TYR A 447 10.29 7.81 29.45
C TYR A 447 9.35 8.80 28.76
N GLY A 448 8.56 8.33 27.78
CA GLY A 448 7.59 9.17 27.07
C GLY A 448 6.50 9.77 27.96
N ARG A 449 6.28 9.20 29.15
CA ARG A 449 5.37 9.72 30.18
C ARG A 449 6.07 10.55 31.27
N ASN A 450 7.32 10.92 31.06
CA ASN A 450 8.15 11.65 32.03
C ASN A 450 8.37 10.92 33.36
N ARG A 451 8.19 9.59 33.40
CA ARG A 451 8.46 8.75 34.58
C ARG A 451 9.94 8.34 34.59
N PHE A 452 10.82 9.34 34.59
CA PHE A 452 12.26 9.15 34.34
C PHE A 452 12.96 8.27 35.37
N ALA A 453 12.54 8.30 36.64
CA ALA A 453 13.13 7.45 37.67
C ALA A 453 12.88 5.95 37.43
N GLU A 454 11.68 5.61 36.96
CA GLU A 454 11.30 4.23 36.67
C GLU A 454 11.88 3.76 35.33
N ALA A 455 11.89 4.65 34.33
CA ALA A 455 12.57 4.38 33.06
C ALA A 455 14.08 4.12 33.27
N GLN A 456 14.73 4.94 34.11
CA GLN A 456 16.14 4.76 34.48
C GLN A 456 16.40 3.37 35.06
N ALA A 457 15.59 2.91 36.02
CA ALA A 457 15.79 1.59 36.63
C ALA A 457 15.75 0.45 35.59
N LEU A 458 14.86 0.55 34.59
CA LEU A 458 14.79 -0.43 33.50
C LEU A 458 15.97 -0.31 32.53
N TYR A 459 16.41 0.91 32.19
CA TYR A 459 17.59 1.10 31.34
C TYR A 459 18.88 0.62 32.00
N GLU A 460 19.03 0.82 33.31
CA GLU A 460 20.17 0.28 34.08
C GLU A 460 20.16 -1.26 34.04
N GLN A 461 18.99 -1.88 34.17
CA GLN A 461 18.87 -3.34 34.04
C GLN A 461 19.29 -3.84 32.64
N LEU A 462 18.96 -3.08 31.59
CA LEU A 462 19.35 -3.39 30.21
C LEU A 462 20.84 -3.16 29.91
N GLY A 463 21.57 -2.46 30.80
CA GLY A 463 23.01 -2.27 30.72
C GLY A 463 23.84 -3.53 31.06
N GLY A 464 23.20 -4.57 31.60
CA GLY A 464 23.84 -5.77 32.12
C GLY A 464 24.42 -6.73 31.08
N GLU A 465 25.16 -7.72 31.58
CA GLU A 465 25.66 -8.85 30.80
C GLU A 465 24.51 -9.73 30.27
N GLY A 466 24.68 -10.33 29.09
CA GLY A 466 23.65 -11.17 28.46
C GLY A 466 22.53 -10.43 27.72
N VAL A 467 22.49 -9.09 27.79
CA VAL A 467 21.64 -8.26 26.93
C VAL A 467 22.29 -8.11 25.56
N ALA A 468 21.52 -8.21 24.50
CA ALA A 468 22.03 -8.00 23.15
C ALA A 468 22.56 -6.57 22.98
N ARG A 469 23.63 -6.43 22.19
CA ARG A 469 24.42 -5.19 22.12
C ARG A 469 23.58 -3.98 21.70
N VAL A 470 22.67 -4.17 20.75
CA VAL A 470 21.82 -3.10 20.23
C VAL A 470 20.87 -2.56 21.31
N GLU A 471 20.26 -3.42 22.12
CA GLU A 471 19.42 -3.02 23.26
C GLU A 471 20.25 -2.38 24.38
N ARG A 472 21.44 -2.92 24.66
CA ARG A 472 22.33 -2.38 25.70
C ARG A 472 22.80 -0.96 25.37
N ASP A 473 23.24 -0.74 24.14
CA ASP A 473 23.71 0.56 23.69
C ASP A 473 22.56 1.57 23.63
N TRP A 474 21.38 1.15 23.15
CA TRP A 474 20.16 1.96 23.20
C TRP A 474 19.82 2.36 24.64
N ALA A 475 19.79 1.39 25.55
CA ALA A 475 19.45 1.63 26.94
C ALA A 475 20.42 2.60 27.62
N ARG A 476 21.72 2.47 27.38
CA ARG A 476 22.74 3.41 27.89
C ARG A 476 22.57 4.81 27.33
N TYR A 477 22.29 4.93 26.03
CA TYR A 477 22.00 6.21 25.40
C TYR A 477 20.77 6.88 26.05
N ARG A 478 19.69 6.12 26.28
CA ARG A 478 18.45 6.63 26.90
C ARG A 478 18.59 6.89 28.40
N LEU A 479 19.46 6.14 29.08
CA LEU A 479 19.83 6.39 30.47
C LEU A 479 20.46 7.78 30.63
N GLY A 480 21.36 8.17 29.71
CA GLY A 480 21.94 9.52 29.71
C GLY A 480 20.87 10.61 29.66
N HIS A 481 19.87 10.44 28.81
CA HIS A 481 18.71 11.35 28.72
C HIS A 481 17.86 11.36 29.99
N CYS A 482 17.63 10.20 30.63
CA CYS A 482 16.92 10.14 31.91
C CYS A 482 17.66 10.90 33.01
N LEU A 483 18.98 10.72 33.09
CA LEU A 483 19.84 11.39 34.08
C LEU A 483 19.85 12.91 33.87
N MET A 484 19.92 13.38 32.62
CA MET A 484 19.75 14.80 32.30
C MET A 484 18.40 15.35 32.78
N ALA A 485 17.31 14.67 32.45
CA ALA A 485 15.96 15.10 32.85
C ALA A 485 15.78 15.14 34.38
N ARG A 486 16.58 14.35 35.11
CA ARG A 486 16.62 14.31 36.58
C ARG A 486 17.64 15.28 37.20
N GLY A 487 18.36 16.06 36.40
CA GLY A 487 19.34 17.03 36.89
C GLY A 487 20.70 16.43 37.27
N ASP A 488 21.06 15.26 36.75
CA ASP A 488 22.39 14.65 36.90
C ASP A 488 23.17 14.68 35.57
N PRO A 489 23.75 15.84 35.20
CA PRO A 489 24.53 15.96 33.96
C PRO A 489 25.85 15.17 34.00
N ARG A 490 26.38 14.87 35.20
CA ARG A 490 27.62 14.08 35.33
C ARG A 490 27.36 12.61 35.06
N GLY A 491 26.31 12.05 35.66
CA GLY A 491 25.86 10.70 35.34
C GLY A 491 25.47 10.56 33.88
N ALA A 492 24.78 11.57 33.32
CA ALA A 492 24.44 11.58 31.90
C ALA A 492 25.67 11.54 30.99
N ALA A 493 26.69 12.36 31.28
CA ALA A 493 27.94 12.35 30.52
C ALA A 493 28.64 10.98 30.60
N ALA A 494 28.64 10.33 31.76
CA ALA A 494 29.20 8.98 31.88
C ALA A 494 28.47 7.96 30.99
N ALA A 495 27.13 7.97 31.00
CA ALA A 495 26.32 7.08 30.18
C ALA A 495 26.52 7.31 28.67
N PHE A 496 26.57 8.57 28.23
CA PHE A 496 26.86 8.89 26.82
C PHE A 496 28.29 8.53 26.42
N ALA A 497 29.27 8.69 27.31
CA ALA A 497 30.68 8.34 27.05
C ALA A 497 30.87 6.85 26.78
N GLU A 498 30.18 5.97 27.50
CA GLU A 498 30.19 4.53 27.22
C GLU A 498 29.74 4.24 25.79
N VAL A 499 28.61 4.79 25.36
CA VAL A 499 28.08 4.55 24.00
C VAL A 499 28.94 5.21 22.92
N ALA A 500 29.48 6.40 23.18
CA ALA A 500 30.33 7.14 22.25
C ALA A 500 31.65 6.44 21.94
N GLY A 501 32.19 5.68 22.91
CA GLY A 501 33.41 4.87 22.78
C GLY A 501 33.21 3.62 21.93
N GLU A 502 31.97 3.15 21.78
CA GLU A 502 31.63 1.93 21.06
C GLU A 502 31.51 2.17 19.55
N ALA A 503 32.63 2.07 18.81
CA ALA A 503 32.70 2.40 17.39
C ALA A 503 31.68 1.65 16.50
N ALA A 504 31.33 0.41 16.85
CA ALA A 504 30.35 -0.37 16.10
C ALA A 504 28.89 -0.09 16.52
N SER A 505 28.66 0.84 17.47
CA SER A 505 27.30 1.17 17.92
C SER A 505 26.67 2.18 16.98
N VAL A 506 25.43 1.92 16.56
CA VAL A 506 24.65 2.86 15.75
C VAL A 506 24.33 4.16 16.51
N TRP A 507 24.38 4.11 17.85
CA TRP A 507 24.09 5.25 18.74
C TRP A 507 25.31 6.08 19.10
N ALA A 508 26.53 5.62 18.76
CA ALA A 508 27.76 6.32 19.11
C ALA A 508 27.84 7.76 18.55
N PRO A 509 27.44 8.05 17.28
CA PRO A 509 27.43 9.41 16.77
C PRO A 509 26.50 10.34 17.58
N SER A 510 25.27 9.89 17.87
CA SER A 510 24.30 10.66 18.66
C SER A 510 24.79 10.90 20.09
N ALA A 511 25.44 9.90 20.70
CA ALA A 511 26.01 10.04 22.03
C ALA A 511 27.17 11.06 22.07
N ARG A 512 28.02 11.10 21.04
CA ARG A 512 29.10 12.11 20.92
C ARG A 512 28.57 13.53 20.85
N VAL A 513 27.50 13.75 20.09
CA VAL A 513 26.84 15.06 20.03
C VAL A 513 26.35 15.48 21.42
N ARG A 514 25.69 14.57 22.16
CA ARG A 514 25.22 14.88 23.52
C ARG A 514 26.34 15.18 24.51
N LEU A 515 27.50 14.53 24.36
CA LEU A 515 28.68 14.86 25.17
C LEU A 515 29.18 16.28 24.89
N LEU A 516 29.23 16.69 23.61
CA LEU A 516 29.63 18.05 23.23
C LEU A 516 28.67 19.09 23.84
N ASP A 517 27.36 18.88 23.70
CA ASP A 517 26.33 19.75 24.28
C ASP A 517 26.56 19.96 25.80
N LEU A 518 26.86 18.87 26.53
CA LEU A 518 27.11 18.93 27.97
C LEU A 518 28.41 19.66 28.33
N THR A 519 29.45 19.58 27.51
CA THR A 519 30.70 20.32 27.72
C THR A 519 30.54 21.82 27.48
N GLU A 520 29.81 22.22 26.44
CA GLU A 520 29.57 23.62 26.12
C GLU A 520 28.72 24.32 27.19
N VAL A 521 27.71 23.64 27.73
CA VAL A 521 26.90 24.16 28.84
C VAL A 521 27.77 24.38 30.09
N ARG A 522 28.72 23.49 30.36
CA ARG A 522 29.63 23.63 31.51
C ARG A 522 30.56 24.82 31.37
N ASP A 523 31.10 25.02 30.17
CA ASP A 523 32.03 26.12 29.89
C ASP A 523 31.32 27.47 29.77
N GLY A 524 30.04 27.48 29.38
CA GLY A 524 29.18 28.67 29.40
C GLY A 524 28.73 29.09 30.80
N ALA A 525 28.49 28.13 31.71
CA ALA A 525 28.12 28.43 33.10
C ALA A 525 29.32 28.85 33.98
N ALA A 526 30.55 28.61 33.52
CA ALA A 526 31.78 28.99 34.22
C ALA A 526 32.34 30.37 33.80
N ARG A 527 31.73 31.02 32.79
CA ARG A 527 32.00 32.40 32.38
C ARG A 527 30.95 33.33 32.97
#